data_AF-I4H048-F1
#
_entry.id   AF-I4H048-F1
#
_cell.length_a   1.000
_cell.length_b   1.000
_cell.length_c   1.000
_cell.angle_alpha   90.00
_cell.angle_beta   90.00
_cell.angle_gamma   90.00
#
_symmetry.space_group_name_H-M   'P 1'
#
loop_
_entity.id
_entity.type
_entity.pdbx_description
1 polymer ?
#
loop_
_entity_poly.entity_id
_entity_poly.type
_entity_poly.pdbx_seq_one_letter_code
_entity_poly.pdbx_strand_id
1 'polypeptide(L)'
;MTEQIPPIYFHLPASDRPDPLPDHADQLRKGRGSWAWILQTYLRLCESNFPCELVDTIPKEGIVISHRVSLAYDFQPYPKLLLVCVKGDRNPQPYAQIHIVQNRQELTASQLYIQSIAADQYLLPGKRYFLPHWTQPGLIPRDPRRGDRFENVVYFGITYNLAPPLRKPEWKQQVDHLGLNWCIQTNDEFWHDYRQADAIVAVRCFDSKETYP
;
A
#
# COMPACT_ATOMS: atom_id res chain seq x y z
N MET A 1 24.48 -26.62 -13.78
CA MET A 1 23.44 -25.85 -14.50
C MET A 1 22.90 -24.84 -13.52
N THR A 2 23.31 -23.58 -13.61
CA THR A 2 22.57 -22.49 -12.94
C THR A 2 21.23 -22.41 -13.64
N GLU A 3 20.14 -22.82 -12.98
CA GLU A 3 18.80 -22.70 -13.54
C GLU A 3 18.57 -21.23 -13.92
N GLN A 4 18.37 -21.00 -15.21
CA GLN A 4 18.11 -19.67 -15.72
C GLN A 4 16.71 -19.27 -15.26
N ILE A 5 16.64 -18.33 -14.32
CA ILE A 5 15.38 -17.78 -13.82
C ILE A 5 14.66 -17.08 -14.99
N PRO A 6 13.34 -17.25 -15.17
CA PRO A 6 12.57 -16.49 -16.16
C PRO A 6 12.78 -14.99 -15.96
N PRO A 7 12.63 -14.16 -17.01
CA PRO A 7 12.75 -12.71 -16.85
C PRO A 7 11.66 -12.17 -15.91
N ILE A 8 12.05 -11.23 -15.04
CA ILE A 8 11.22 -10.67 -13.98
C ILE A 8 11.01 -9.17 -14.24
N TYR A 9 9.75 -8.77 -14.29
CA TYR A 9 9.33 -7.42 -14.62
C TYR A 9 8.52 -6.80 -13.50
N PHE A 10 8.84 -5.57 -13.13
CA PHE A 10 8.00 -4.71 -12.31
C PHE A 10 7.23 -3.77 -13.24
N HIS A 11 5.91 -3.86 -13.23
CA HIS A 11 5.05 -3.06 -14.10
C HIS A 11 4.57 -1.79 -13.39
N LEU A 12 5.01 -0.65 -13.90
CA LEU A 12 4.61 0.68 -13.46
C LEU A 12 4.23 1.51 -14.70
N PRO A 13 2.92 1.73 -14.95
CA PRO A 13 2.44 2.50 -16.10
C PRO A 13 3.13 3.85 -16.21
N ALA A 14 3.41 4.31 -17.43
CA ALA A 14 4.09 5.59 -17.66
C ALA A 14 3.39 6.78 -16.99
N SER A 15 2.05 6.76 -16.92
CA SER A 15 1.24 7.79 -16.24
C SER A 15 1.41 7.83 -14.71
N ASP A 16 1.99 6.79 -14.12
CA ASP A 16 2.22 6.64 -12.69
C ASP A 16 3.73 6.59 -12.37
N ARG A 17 4.61 6.83 -13.34
CA ARG A 17 6.05 6.93 -13.10
C ARG A 17 6.38 8.31 -12.51
N PRO A 18 7.21 8.38 -11.45
CA PRO A 18 7.76 9.65 -11.02
C PRO A 18 8.73 10.19 -12.07
N ASP A 19 8.81 11.51 -12.18
CA ASP A 19 9.76 12.23 -13.01
C ASP A 19 10.51 13.27 -12.16
N PRO A 20 11.83 13.10 -11.93
CA PRO A 20 12.67 12.01 -12.40
C PRO A 20 12.40 10.68 -11.68
N LEU A 21 12.84 9.56 -12.28
CA LEU A 21 12.88 8.27 -11.60
C LEU A 21 13.93 8.33 -10.48
N PRO A 22 13.61 7.93 -9.25
CA PRO A 22 14.58 7.90 -8.17
C PRO A 22 15.61 6.79 -8.38
N ASP A 23 16.86 7.08 -8.02
CA ASP A 23 17.97 6.13 -8.07
C ASP A 23 17.91 5.12 -6.92
N HIS A 24 17.31 5.52 -5.79
CA HIS A 24 17.30 4.74 -4.55
C HIS A 24 15.90 4.63 -3.95
N ALA A 25 15.63 3.48 -3.35
CA ALA A 25 14.34 3.21 -2.72
C ALA A 25 13.98 4.23 -1.62
N ASP A 26 15.00 4.76 -0.93
CA ASP A 26 14.80 5.68 0.19
C ASP A 26 14.50 7.14 -0.23
N GLN A 27 14.55 7.43 -1.53
CA GLN A 27 14.12 8.72 -2.08
C GLN A 27 12.58 8.80 -2.26
N LEU A 28 11.88 7.66 -2.19
CA LEU A 28 10.42 7.57 -2.32
C LEU A 28 9.70 7.98 -1.01
N ARG A 29 9.72 9.28 -0.69
CA ARG A 29 9.06 9.81 0.52
C ARG A 29 7.53 9.80 0.45
N LYS A 30 6.96 9.74 -0.76
CA LYS A 30 5.51 9.69 -1.01
C LYS A 30 5.10 8.28 -1.41
N GLY A 31 3.96 7.82 -0.93
CA GLY A 31 3.49 6.47 -1.18
C GLY A 31 2.10 6.42 -1.77
N ARG A 32 1.98 6.43 -3.11
CA ARG A 32 0.89 5.68 -3.75
C ARG A 32 1.20 4.18 -3.61
N GLY A 33 0.17 3.33 -3.59
CA GLY A 33 0.37 1.89 -3.45
C GLY A 33 1.34 1.32 -4.50
N SER A 34 1.28 1.79 -5.74
CA SER A 34 2.21 1.41 -6.81
C SER A 34 3.66 1.83 -6.52
N TRP A 35 3.90 3.01 -5.95
CA TRP A 35 5.27 3.46 -5.63
C TRP A 35 5.84 2.70 -4.44
N ALA A 36 5.05 2.56 -3.37
CA ALA A 36 5.46 1.86 -2.15
C ALA A 36 5.73 0.37 -2.41
N TRP A 37 5.09 -0.23 -3.41
CA TRP A 37 5.18 -1.67 -3.64
C TRP A 37 5.94 -2.08 -4.89
N ILE A 38 5.70 -1.42 -6.01
CA ILE A 38 6.32 -1.80 -7.28
C ILE A 38 7.66 -1.12 -7.38
N LEU A 39 7.67 0.22 -7.33
CA LEU A 39 8.90 0.98 -7.55
C LEU A 39 9.90 0.78 -6.40
N GLN A 40 9.45 0.85 -5.14
CA GLN A 40 10.33 0.68 -4.00
C GLN A 40 10.95 -0.74 -3.96
N THR A 41 10.17 -1.78 -4.22
CA THR A 41 10.69 -3.16 -4.27
C THR A 41 11.68 -3.33 -5.42
N TYR A 42 11.35 -2.81 -6.61
CA TYR A 42 12.25 -2.82 -7.77
C TYR A 42 13.59 -2.18 -7.42
N LEU A 43 13.59 -0.96 -6.85
CA LEU A 43 14.82 -0.25 -6.51
C LEU A 43 15.67 -1.00 -5.48
N ARG A 44 15.04 -1.57 -4.43
CA ARG A 44 15.77 -2.40 -3.44
C ARG A 44 16.41 -3.65 -4.05
N LEU A 45 15.74 -4.26 -5.04
CA LEU A 45 16.26 -5.41 -5.76
C LEU A 45 17.42 -5.01 -6.70
N CYS A 46 17.31 -3.88 -7.38
CA CYS A 46 18.40 -3.31 -8.18
C CYS A 46 19.64 -3.00 -7.33
N GLU A 47 19.45 -2.39 -6.14
CA GLU A 47 20.53 -2.14 -5.17
C GLU A 47 21.23 -3.44 -4.74
N SER A 48 20.52 -4.58 -4.79
CA SER A 48 21.05 -5.91 -4.48
C SER A 48 21.56 -6.67 -5.71
N ASN A 49 21.63 -6.03 -6.88
CA ASN A 49 21.98 -6.63 -8.17
C ASN A 49 21.10 -7.82 -8.59
N PHE A 50 19.83 -7.83 -8.16
CA PHE A 50 18.88 -8.85 -8.59
C PHE A 50 18.42 -8.58 -10.03
N PRO A 51 18.37 -9.61 -10.90
CA PRO A 51 18.05 -9.42 -12.32
C PRO A 51 16.54 -9.20 -12.52
N CYS A 52 16.11 -7.93 -12.51
CA CYS A 52 14.75 -7.52 -12.82
C CYS A 52 14.71 -6.19 -13.57
N GLU A 53 13.61 -5.94 -14.29
CA GLU A 53 13.42 -4.75 -15.12
C GLU A 53 12.14 -3.99 -14.74
N LEU A 54 12.16 -2.66 -14.85
CA LEU A 54 10.98 -1.82 -14.71
C LEU A 54 10.37 -1.52 -16.08
N VAL A 55 9.12 -1.90 -16.30
CA VAL A 55 8.40 -1.77 -17.58
C VAL A 55 7.11 -0.96 -17.42
N ASP A 56 6.70 -0.24 -18.47
CA ASP A 56 5.43 0.51 -18.50
C ASP A 56 4.32 -0.25 -19.22
N THR A 57 4.70 -1.30 -19.95
CA THR A 57 3.82 -2.14 -20.74
C THR A 57 4.07 -3.58 -20.34
N ILE A 58 2.99 -4.33 -20.10
CA ILE A 58 3.08 -5.73 -19.67
C ILE A 58 3.63 -6.60 -20.82
N PRO A 59 4.72 -7.36 -20.62
CA PRO A 59 5.29 -8.21 -21.65
C PRO A 59 4.43 -9.46 -21.92
N LYS A 60 4.73 -10.17 -23.01
CA LYS A 60 4.00 -11.39 -23.41
C LYS A 60 4.46 -12.67 -22.72
N GLU A 61 5.62 -12.64 -22.07
CA GLU A 61 6.19 -13.80 -21.37
C GLU A 61 7.02 -13.36 -20.15
N GLY A 62 7.28 -14.31 -19.25
CA GLY A 62 8.05 -14.08 -18.02
C GLY A 62 7.17 -13.94 -16.78
N ILE A 63 7.70 -13.30 -15.74
CA ILE A 63 7.00 -13.02 -14.49
C ILE A 63 6.79 -11.51 -14.39
N VAL A 64 5.55 -11.06 -14.28
CA VAL A 64 5.25 -9.64 -14.08
C VAL A 64 4.63 -9.40 -12.70
N ILE A 65 5.20 -8.45 -11.97
CA ILE A 65 4.71 -7.96 -10.69
C ILE A 65 4.06 -6.60 -10.94
N SER A 66 2.75 -6.49 -10.68
CA SER A 66 2.00 -5.26 -10.88
C SER A 66 1.10 -4.97 -9.68
N HIS A 67 0.91 -3.69 -9.36
CA HIS A 67 -0.07 -3.29 -8.35
C HIS A 67 -1.49 -3.43 -8.90
N ARG A 68 -2.45 -3.78 -8.04
CA ARG A 68 -3.84 -4.02 -8.44
C ARG A 68 -4.47 -2.84 -9.19
N VAL A 69 -4.20 -1.61 -8.78
CA VAL A 69 -4.78 -0.41 -9.43
C VAL A 69 -4.21 -0.14 -10.82
N SER A 70 -3.08 -0.74 -11.16
CA SER A 70 -2.42 -0.61 -12.47
C SER A 70 -2.90 -1.66 -13.47
N LEU A 71 -3.82 -2.55 -13.06
CA LEU A 71 -4.37 -3.62 -13.90
C LEU A 71 -5.84 -3.35 -14.18
N ALA A 72 -6.22 -3.44 -15.46
CA ALA A 72 -7.63 -3.53 -15.84
C ALA A 72 -8.24 -4.81 -15.25
N TYR A 73 -9.49 -4.75 -14.79
CA TYR A 73 -10.13 -5.86 -14.09
C TYR A 73 -10.26 -7.13 -14.96
N ASP A 74 -10.50 -6.93 -16.25
CA ASP A 74 -10.65 -7.96 -17.27
C ASP A 74 -9.33 -8.36 -17.95
N PHE A 75 -8.19 -7.78 -17.54
CA PHE A 75 -6.89 -8.15 -18.08
C PHE A 75 -6.57 -9.61 -17.78
N GLN A 76 -6.38 -10.39 -18.85
CA GLN A 76 -5.93 -11.78 -18.81
C GLN A 76 -4.45 -11.84 -19.19
N PRO A 77 -3.60 -12.56 -18.42
CA PRO A 77 -2.21 -12.73 -18.77
C PRO A 77 -2.07 -13.58 -20.04
N TYR A 78 -1.03 -13.30 -20.82
CA TYR A 78 -0.65 -14.11 -21.98
C TYR A 78 -0.27 -15.54 -21.54
N PRO A 79 -0.34 -16.56 -22.42
CA PRO A 79 -0.09 -17.96 -22.05
C PRO A 79 1.26 -18.25 -21.40
N LYS A 80 2.29 -17.42 -21.67
CA LYS A 80 3.64 -17.57 -21.13
C LYS A 80 3.97 -16.56 -20.01
N LEU A 81 2.97 -15.84 -19.51
CA LEU A 81 3.13 -14.79 -18.52
C LEU A 81 2.54 -15.22 -17.18
N LEU A 82 3.36 -15.22 -16.14
CA LEU A 82 2.90 -15.35 -14.76
C LEU A 82 2.59 -13.95 -14.22
N LEU A 83 1.32 -13.70 -13.86
CA LEU A 83 0.87 -12.44 -13.27
C LEU A 83 0.87 -12.54 -11.74
N VAL A 84 1.74 -11.74 -11.12
CA VAL A 84 1.82 -11.52 -9.68
C VAL A 84 1.17 -10.16 -9.37
N CYS A 85 0.04 -10.19 -8.69
CA CYS A 85 -0.70 -8.99 -8.32
C CYS A 85 -0.39 -8.57 -6.88
N VAL A 86 0.18 -7.38 -6.69
CA VAL A 86 0.25 -6.76 -5.37
C VAL A 86 -1.10 -6.11 -5.08
N LYS A 87 -1.83 -6.68 -4.12
CA LYS A 87 -3.24 -6.37 -3.88
C LYS A 87 -3.44 -5.04 -3.14
N GLY A 88 -2.66 -4.79 -2.09
CA GLY A 88 -3.00 -3.76 -1.11
C GLY A 88 -4.40 -4.00 -0.52
N ASP A 89 -5.10 -2.92 -0.18
CA ASP A 89 -6.48 -2.99 0.36
C ASP A 89 -7.55 -3.18 -0.73
N ARG A 90 -7.19 -3.60 -1.93
CA ARG A 90 -8.12 -3.75 -3.08
C ARG A 90 -8.66 -5.16 -3.20
N ASN A 91 -9.70 -5.36 -4.00
CA ASN A 91 -10.14 -6.71 -4.38
C ASN A 91 -9.08 -7.44 -5.23
N PRO A 92 -9.01 -8.79 -5.16
CA PRO A 92 -8.09 -9.57 -5.97
C PRO A 92 -8.23 -9.29 -7.47
N GLN A 93 -7.13 -9.42 -8.22
CA GLN A 93 -7.21 -9.49 -9.68
C GLN A 93 -7.67 -10.90 -10.09
N PRO A 94 -8.78 -11.05 -10.84
CA PRO A 94 -9.34 -12.34 -11.20
C PRO A 94 -8.37 -13.33 -11.87
N TYR A 95 -7.56 -12.83 -12.79
CA TYR A 95 -6.69 -13.66 -13.62
C TYR A 95 -5.24 -13.74 -13.13
N ALA A 96 -4.92 -13.11 -11.99
CA ALA A 96 -3.60 -13.21 -11.41
C ALA A 96 -3.43 -14.57 -10.72
N GLN A 97 -2.39 -15.30 -11.09
CA GLN A 97 -2.10 -16.61 -10.51
C GLN A 97 -1.51 -16.50 -9.10
N ILE A 98 -0.93 -15.34 -8.75
CA ILE A 98 -0.37 -15.05 -7.43
C ILE A 98 -0.84 -13.67 -6.96
N HIS A 99 -1.17 -13.56 -5.67
CA HIS A 99 -1.43 -12.29 -5.00
C HIS A 99 -0.46 -12.08 -3.84
N ILE A 100 0.20 -10.93 -3.82
CA ILE A 100 0.93 -10.46 -2.65
C ILE A 100 -0.02 -9.64 -1.79
N VAL A 101 -0.20 -10.05 -0.54
CA VAL A 101 -1.12 -9.44 0.43
C VAL A 101 -0.36 -8.88 1.62
N GLN A 102 -0.86 -7.77 2.15
CA GLN A 102 -0.24 -7.02 3.24
C GLN A 102 -0.89 -7.33 4.59
N ASN A 103 -2.15 -7.76 4.58
CA ASN A 103 -2.84 -8.20 5.78
C ASN A 103 -2.74 -9.72 5.89
N ARG A 104 -2.10 -10.20 6.96
CA ARG A 104 -1.92 -11.65 7.20
C ARG A 104 -3.26 -12.41 7.33
N GLN A 105 -4.34 -11.74 7.76
CA GLN A 105 -5.67 -12.34 7.84
C GLN A 105 -6.20 -12.79 6.46
N GLU A 106 -5.69 -12.22 5.37
CA GLU A 106 -6.07 -12.64 4.02
C GLU A 106 -5.57 -14.02 3.63
N LEU A 107 -4.56 -14.56 4.32
CA LEU A 107 -4.08 -15.92 4.09
C LEU A 107 -5.13 -16.97 4.51
N THR A 108 -5.95 -16.65 5.50
CA THR A 108 -7.01 -17.52 6.02
C THR A 108 -8.39 -17.15 5.50
N ALA A 109 -8.54 -15.98 4.87
CA ALA A 109 -9.80 -15.57 4.28
C ALA A 109 -10.22 -16.57 3.18
N SER A 110 -11.52 -16.86 3.11
CA SER A 110 -12.07 -17.73 2.08
C SER A 110 -11.60 -17.28 0.69
N GLN A 111 -11.34 -18.24 -0.18
CA GLN A 111 -11.14 -17.95 -1.60
C GLN A 111 -12.43 -17.28 -2.11
N LEU A 112 -12.32 -16.02 -2.52
CA LEU A 112 -13.43 -15.32 -3.15
C LEU A 112 -13.68 -16.03 -4.48
N TYR A 113 -14.74 -16.83 -4.55
CA TYR A 113 -15.25 -17.36 -5.80
C TYR A 113 -15.99 -16.23 -6.50
N ILE A 114 -15.31 -15.53 -7.40
CA ILE A 114 -15.98 -14.59 -8.28
C ILE A 114 -16.57 -15.42 -9.43
N GLN A 115 -17.89 -15.58 -9.45
CA GLN A 115 -18.59 -15.91 -10.69
C GLN A 115 -18.41 -14.70 -11.62
N SER A 116 -17.74 -14.91 -12.75
CA SER A 116 -17.83 -13.93 -13.83
C SER A 116 -19.29 -13.89 -14.29
N ILE A 117 -19.94 -12.73 -14.21
CA ILE A 117 -21.32 -12.56 -14.71
C ILE A 117 -21.34 -12.64 -16.25
N ALA A 118 -20.18 -12.48 -16.90
CA ALA A 118 -20.04 -12.48 -18.35
C ALA A 118 -19.52 -13.82 -18.94
N ALA A 119 -19.08 -14.76 -18.11
CA ALA A 119 -18.59 -16.06 -18.56
C ALA A 119 -18.89 -17.12 -17.49
N ASP A 120 -19.42 -18.28 -17.88
CA ASP A 120 -19.63 -19.47 -17.04
C ASP A 120 -18.28 -20.09 -16.60
N GLN A 121 -17.44 -19.31 -15.93
CA GLN A 121 -16.14 -19.70 -15.42
C GLN A 121 -15.98 -19.21 -13.98
N TYR A 122 -15.66 -20.15 -13.10
CA TYR A 122 -15.20 -19.86 -11.76
C TYR A 122 -13.78 -19.30 -11.84
N LEU A 123 -13.60 -18.06 -11.37
CA LEU A 123 -12.27 -17.51 -11.20
C LEU A 123 -11.69 -18.10 -9.89
N LEU A 124 -10.81 -19.09 -10.03
CA LEU A 124 -10.03 -19.58 -8.90
C LEU A 124 -9.06 -18.45 -8.50
N PRO A 125 -9.19 -17.87 -7.30
CA PRO A 125 -8.24 -16.84 -6.90
C PRO A 125 -6.85 -17.46 -6.82
N GLY A 126 -5.88 -16.75 -7.39
CA GLY A 126 -4.46 -17.08 -7.28
C GLY A 126 -4.00 -17.31 -5.84
N LYS A 127 -2.84 -17.96 -5.69
CA LYS A 127 -2.24 -18.21 -4.37
C LYS A 127 -1.89 -16.89 -3.70
N ARG A 128 -2.20 -16.74 -2.42
CA ARG A 128 -1.89 -15.55 -1.63
C ARG A 128 -0.60 -15.76 -0.85
N TYR A 129 0.30 -14.78 -0.91
CA TYR A 129 1.53 -14.75 -0.10
C TYR A 129 1.59 -13.44 0.67
N PHE A 130 1.88 -13.54 1.97
CA PHE A 130 2.02 -12.38 2.83
C PHE A 130 3.40 -11.76 2.65
N LEU A 131 3.44 -10.46 2.42
CA LEU A 131 4.65 -9.65 2.47
C LEU A 131 4.35 -8.38 3.28
N PRO A 132 5.09 -8.11 4.37
CA PRO A 132 4.89 -6.89 5.16
C PRO A 132 5.27 -5.64 4.36
N HIS A 133 4.77 -4.49 4.79
CA HIS A 133 5.15 -3.19 4.24
C HIS A 133 6.65 -2.94 4.37
N TRP A 134 7.26 -2.36 3.33
CA TRP A 134 8.54 -1.70 3.49
C TRP A 134 8.41 -0.54 4.48
N THR A 135 9.48 -0.26 5.22
CA THR A 135 9.55 0.97 6.01
C THR A 135 9.37 2.17 5.09
N GLN A 136 8.49 3.09 5.48
CA GLN A 136 8.28 4.32 4.75
C GLN A 136 9.58 5.14 4.76
N PRO A 137 10.13 5.51 3.59
CA PRO A 137 11.31 6.35 3.54
C PRO A 137 11.05 7.76 4.07
N GLY A 138 12.09 8.36 4.65
CA GLY A 138 12.06 9.76 5.07
C GLY A 138 11.24 10.06 6.32
N LEU A 139 10.89 9.05 7.14
CA LEU A 139 10.27 9.28 8.45
C LEU A 139 11.17 10.18 9.32
N ILE A 140 10.61 11.28 9.82
CA ILE A 140 11.27 12.18 10.75
C ILE A 140 10.69 11.88 12.14
N PRO A 141 11.52 11.47 13.12
CA PRO A 141 11.04 11.13 14.44
C PRO A 141 10.57 12.36 15.22
N ARG A 142 9.84 12.12 16.31
CA ARG A 142 9.52 13.13 17.31
C ARG A 142 10.79 13.85 17.76
N ASP A 143 10.73 15.18 17.88
CA ASP A 143 11.89 15.99 18.27
C ASP A 143 12.32 15.65 19.70
N PRO A 144 13.54 15.12 19.92
CA PRO A 144 14.01 14.74 21.25
C PRO A 144 14.02 15.91 22.24
N ARG A 145 14.15 17.16 21.77
CA ARG A 145 14.12 18.38 22.60
C ARG A 145 12.74 18.65 23.22
N ARG A 146 11.70 17.90 22.80
CA ARG A 146 10.39 17.91 23.47
C ARG A 146 10.42 17.25 24.83
N GLY A 147 11.36 16.35 25.11
CA GLY A 147 11.43 15.62 26.38
C GLY A 147 10.07 15.03 26.74
N ASP A 148 9.63 15.26 27.97
CA ASP A 148 8.37 14.75 28.51
C ASP A 148 7.14 15.61 28.17
N ARG A 149 7.28 16.67 27.35
CA ARG A 149 6.12 17.49 26.93
C ARG A 149 5.12 16.64 26.15
N PHE A 150 3.87 16.61 26.61
CA PHE A 150 2.79 15.89 25.96
C PHE A 150 1.65 16.86 25.69
N GLU A 151 1.62 17.40 24.48
CA GLU A 151 0.75 18.52 24.10
C GLU A 151 -0.03 18.22 22.83
N ASN A 152 0.53 17.47 21.87
CA ASN A 152 -0.06 17.30 20.55
C ASN A 152 -0.50 15.85 20.29
N VAL A 153 -1.82 15.67 20.17
CA VAL A 153 -2.46 14.43 19.75
C VAL A 153 -2.83 14.56 18.28
N VAL A 154 -2.24 13.70 17.44
CA VAL A 154 -2.28 13.85 15.99
C VAL A 154 -3.01 12.68 15.33
N TYR A 155 -3.82 12.97 14.32
CA TYR A 155 -4.26 12.01 13.32
C TYR A 155 -3.60 12.32 11.99
N PHE A 156 -2.92 11.33 11.40
CA PHE A 156 -2.41 11.39 10.03
C PHE A 156 -3.34 10.57 9.13
N GLY A 157 -3.85 11.19 8.06
CA GLY A 157 -4.63 10.47 7.08
C GLY A 157 -5.80 11.27 6.51
N ILE A 158 -6.60 10.58 5.70
CA ILE A 158 -7.79 11.15 5.09
C ILE A 158 -8.92 11.16 6.13
N THR A 159 -9.59 12.30 6.31
CA THR A 159 -10.64 12.51 7.32
C THR A 159 -11.78 11.49 7.23
N TYR A 160 -12.08 10.99 6.04
CA TYR A 160 -13.08 9.93 5.85
C TYR A 160 -12.76 8.63 6.61
N ASN A 161 -11.47 8.29 6.78
CA ASN A 161 -11.03 7.11 7.53
C ASN A 161 -11.01 7.32 9.05
N LEU A 162 -11.23 8.54 9.53
CA LEU A 162 -11.28 8.85 10.96
C LEU A 162 -12.68 8.58 11.52
N ALA A 163 -12.74 7.95 12.69
CA ALA A 163 -14.00 7.64 13.36
C ALA A 163 -14.90 8.89 13.46
N PRO A 164 -16.19 8.80 13.08
CA PRO A 164 -17.10 9.95 13.08
C PRO A 164 -17.10 10.78 14.38
N PRO A 165 -17.07 10.18 15.59
CA PRO A 165 -17.00 10.96 16.84
C PRO A 165 -15.75 11.84 16.95
N LEU A 166 -14.59 11.39 16.45
CA LEU A 166 -13.31 12.12 16.54
C LEU A 166 -13.20 13.31 15.58
N ARG A 167 -14.14 13.42 14.64
CA ARG A 167 -14.26 14.55 13.71
C ARG A 167 -15.10 15.69 14.27
N LYS A 168 -15.83 15.44 15.36
CA LYS A 168 -16.80 16.41 15.86
C LYS A 168 -16.15 17.44 16.79
N PRO A 169 -16.70 18.66 16.89
CA PRO A 169 -16.18 19.69 17.80
C PRO A 169 -16.13 19.26 19.26
N GLU A 170 -17.04 18.40 19.71
CA GLU A 170 -17.10 17.92 21.10
C GLU A 170 -15.85 17.11 21.46
N TRP A 171 -15.33 16.30 20.53
CA TRP A 171 -14.05 15.60 20.73
C TRP A 171 -12.91 16.59 20.90
N LYS A 172 -12.81 17.58 20.00
CA LYS A 172 -11.77 18.61 20.12
C LYS A 172 -11.87 19.32 21.47
N GLN A 173 -13.07 19.71 21.89
CA GLN A 173 -13.28 20.35 23.19
C GLN A 173 -12.82 19.45 24.34
N GLN A 174 -13.11 18.15 24.32
CA GLN A 174 -12.62 17.22 25.34
C GLN A 174 -11.09 17.16 25.39
N VAL A 175 -10.43 17.10 24.23
CA VAL A 175 -8.96 17.12 24.14
C VAL A 175 -8.40 18.45 24.66
N ASP A 176 -9.02 19.57 24.30
CA ASP A 176 -8.63 20.91 24.77
C ASP A 176 -8.78 21.04 26.30
N HIS A 177 -9.84 20.46 26.91
CA HIS A 177 -10.05 20.47 28.37
C HIS A 177 -8.99 19.65 29.13
N LEU A 178 -8.32 18.71 28.45
CA LEU A 178 -7.16 17.99 29.00
C LEU A 178 -5.85 18.78 28.86
N GLY A 179 -5.90 20.00 28.30
CA GLY A 179 -4.71 20.81 28.02
C GLY A 179 -3.92 20.33 26.79
N LEU A 180 -4.56 19.57 25.90
CA LEU A 180 -3.94 18.98 24.71
C LEU A 180 -4.48 19.62 23.43
N ASN A 181 -3.70 19.50 22.35
CA ASN A 181 -4.03 19.94 21.01
C ASN A 181 -4.48 18.74 20.16
N TRP A 182 -5.68 18.80 19.60
CA TRP A 182 -6.12 17.86 18.58
C TRP A 182 -5.74 18.35 17.19
N CYS A 183 -4.85 17.62 16.51
CA CYS A 183 -4.32 17.99 15.19
C CYS A 183 -4.69 16.94 14.13
N ILE A 184 -5.40 17.36 13.08
CA ILE A 184 -5.73 16.49 11.94
C ILE A 184 -4.83 16.89 10.77
N GLN A 185 -3.86 16.03 10.44
CA GLN A 185 -2.90 16.21 9.34
C GLN A 185 -3.38 15.45 8.10
N THR A 186 -4.14 16.13 7.24
CA THR A 186 -4.68 15.55 6.00
C THR A 186 -3.77 15.70 4.79
N ASN A 187 -2.83 16.65 4.82
CA ASN A 187 -1.84 16.83 3.76
C ASN A 187 -0.77 15.73 3.90
N ASP A 188 -0.69 14.88 2.87
CA ASP A 188 0.16 13.69 2.78
C ASP A 188 1.65 14.01 2.67
N GLU A 189 1.99 15.22 2.21
CA GLU A 189 3.36 15.75 2.24
C GLU A 189 3.95 15.73 3.66
N PHE A 190 3.13 15.79 4.70
CA PHE A 190 3.58 15.84 6.09
C PHE A 190 3.33 14.54 6.88
N TRP A 191 2.84 13.47 6.23
CA TRP A 191 2.62 12.18 6.92
C TRP A 191 3.92 11.49 7.38
N HIS A 192 5.07 11.97 6.91
CA HIS A 192 6.37 11.50 7.34
C HIS A 192 6.95 12.28 8.52
N ASP A 193 6.34 13.41 8.93
CA ASP A 193 6.92 14.33 9.91
C ASP A 193 6.26 14.21 11.29
N TYR A 194 6.94 13.53 12.21
CA TYR A 194 6.45 13.30 13.57
C TYR A 194 7.07 14.26 14.58
N ARG A 195 7.85 15.27 14.16
CA ARG A 195 8.63 16.14 15.08
C ARG A 195 7.79 16.73 16.21
N GLN A 196 6.55 17.07 15.91
CA GLN A 196 5.61 17.68 16.87
C GLN A 196 4.56 16.72 17.42
N ALA A 197 4.50 15.46 16.97
CA ALA A 197 3.49 14.51 17.42
C ALA A 197 3.91 13.87 18.75
N ASP A 198 3.08 13.98 19.78
CA ASP A 198 3.31 13.34 21.09
C ASP A 198 2.50 12.05 21.23
N ALA A 199 1.30 12.00 20.63
CA ALA A 199 0.50 10.79 20.48
C ALA A 199 -0.16 10.74 19.10
N ILE A 200 -0.44 9.52 18.64
CA ILE A 200 -1.18 9.26 17.40
C ILE A 200 -2.48 8.58 17.75
N VAL A 201 -3.59 9.10 17.24
CA VAL A 201 -4.90 8.46 17.32
C VAL A 201 -5.32 8.05 15.92
N ALA A 202 -5.28 6.75 15.64
CA ALA A 202 -5.63 6.17 14.34
C ALA A 202 -6.82 5.20 14.48
N VAL A 203 -7.98 5.75 14.88
CA VAL A 203 -9.21 4.96 15.10
C VAL A 203 -10.20 5.20 13.98
N ARG A 204 -10.63 4.13 13.32
CA ARG A 204 -11.60 4.17 12.22
C ARG A 204 -13.05 3.99 12.67
N CYS A 205 -13.28 3.17 13.69
CA CYS A 205 -14.58 2.97 14.32
C CYS A 205 -14.39 2.52 15.78
N PHE A 206 -15.38 2.80 16.63
CA PHE A 206 -15.45 2.29 18.00
C PHE A 206 -16.40 1.08 18.13
N ASP A 207 -17.25 0.88 17.13
CA ASP A 207 -18.18 -0.25 17.09
C ASP A 207 -17.51 -1.46 16.43
N SER A 208 -17.92 -2.66 16.83
CA SER A 208 -17.49 -3.92 16.23
C SER A 208 -18.10 -4.20 14.85
N LYS A 209 -18.93 -3.29 14.33
CA LYS A 209 -19.53 -3.43 13.01
C LYS A 209 -18.54 -2.93 11.96
N GLU A 210 -17.97 -3.86 11.21
CA GLU A 210 -17.19 -3.57 10.01
C GLU A 210 -18.09 -3.01 8.90
N THR A 211 -18.60 -1.78 9.05
CA THR A 211 -19.17 -1.07 7.90
C THR A 211 -18.03 -0.40 7.15
N TYR A 212 -17.43 -1.14 6.22
CA TYR A 212 -16.73 -0.56 5.08
C TYR A 212 -17.78 0.07 4.17
N PRO A 213 -17.66 1.35 3.79
CA PRO A 213 -18.48 1.89 2.72
C PRO A 213 -17.96 1.44 1.34
#